data_AF-A0A972K603-F1
#
_entry.id   AF-A0A972K603-F1
#
_cell.length_a   1.000
_cell.length_b   1.000
_cell.length_c   1.000
_cell.angle_alpha   90.00
_cell.angle_beta   90.00
_cell.angle_gamma   90.00
#
_symmetry.space_group_name_H-M   'P 1'
#
loop_
_entity.id
_entity.type
_entity.pdbx_description
1 polymer ?
#
loop_
_entity_poly.entity_id
_entity_poly.type
_entity_poly.pdbx_seq_one_letter_code
_entity_poly.pdbx_strand_id
1 'polypeptide(L)'
;MKISFVRSLLVLVLFILFPSLTLANSSNNSSGLSGDTINQKKVYEVKFPSFKITINNLHFDNGISKYPVLMYEGVTYFPMTWGFTQALGLDVRWDAEKGFAINKSNQGPKKLANEVAIISARHLYAKMPEFSIRVNNNEIDNDKEEFPVLVFNDVTYFPMTWRFAVEELGLKISLENNKFNISK
;
A
#
# COMPACT_ATOMS: atom_id res chain seq x y z
N MET A 1 -52.19 1.94 -2.45
CA MET A 1 -51.95 1.26 -1.17
C MET A 1 -50.45 1.12 -1.00
N LYS A 2 -49.86 1.88 -0.06
CA LYS A 2 -48.42 1.89 0.25
C LYS A 2 -48.10 0.65 1.09
N ILE A 3 -47.10 -0.13 0.69
CA ILE A 3 -46.46 -1.11 1.57
C ILE A 3 -44.96 -0.90 1.46
N SER A 4 -44.38 -0.31 2.51
CA SER A 4 -42.95 -0.22 2.72
C SER A 4 -42.44 -1.54 3.28
N PHE A 5 -41.35 -2.07 2.72
CA PHE A 5 -40.55 -3.08 3.41
C PHE A 5 -39.33 -2.46 4.07
N VAL A 6 -39.16 -2.85 5.33
CA VAL A 6 -38.26 -2.29 6.34
C VAL A 6 -36.90 -2.99 6.29
N ARG A 7 -35.90 -2.21 6.69
CA ARG A 7 -34.51 -2.50 7.04
C ARG A 7 -34.21 -3.89 7.63
N SER A 8 -32.94 -4.26 7.44
CA SER A 8 -32.03 -4.86 8.43
C SER A 8 -31.52 -6.25 8.03
N LEU A 9 -30.28 -6.30 7.53
CA LEU A 9 -29.50 -7.52 7.55
C LEU A 9 -28.29 -7.29 8.47
N LEU A 10 -28.44 -7.77 9.69
CA LEU A 10 -27.41 -7.89 10.72
C LEU A 10 -26.44 -9.01 10.28
N VAL A 11 -25.19 -8.69 9.98
CA VAL A 11 -24.16 -9.70 9.75
C VAL A 11 -23.60 -10.13 11.10
N LEU A 12 -23.92 -11.35 11.49
CA LEU A 12 -23.45 -12.04 12.69
C LEU A 12 -21.99 -12.48 12.46
N VAL A 13 -21.03 -11.80 13.10
CA VAL A 13 -19.62 -12.25 13.13
C VAL A 13 -19.46 -13.26 14.25
N LEU A 14 -19.24 -14.51 13.87
CA LEU A 14 -18.98 -15.64 14.77
C LEU A 14 -17.53 -15.55 15.29
N PHE A 15 -17.35 -15.16 16.55
CA PHE A 15 -16.06 -15.23 17.24
C PHE A 15 -15.74 -16.69 17.58
N ILE A 16 -14.71 -17.25 16.95
CA ILE A 16 -14.17 -18.56 17.30
C ILE A 16 -13.20 -18.36 18.48
N LEU A 17 -13.60 -18.84 19.66
CA LEU A 17 -12.81 -18.86 20.89
C LEU A 17 -11.68 -19.91 20.76
N PHE A 18 -10.42 -19.47 20.72
CA PHE A 18 -9.28 -20.36 20.94
C PHE A 18 -8.98 -20.45 22.46
N PRO A 19 -8.79 -21.66 23.02
CA PRO A 19 -8.49 -21.83 24.44
C PRO A 19 -7.08 -21.33 24.76
N SER A 20 -6.97 -20.51 25.80
CA SER A 20 -5.71 -20.02 26.36
C SER A 20 -4.91 -21.18 26.96
N LEU A 21 -3.71 -21.44 26.44
CA LEU A 21 -2.72 -22.23 27.17
C LEU A 21 -2.06 -21.34 28.22
N THR A 22 -2.36 -21.62 29.49
CA THR A 22 -1.57 -21.16 30.63
C THR A 22 -0.33 -22.04 30.79
N LEU A 23 0.87 -21.44 30.74
CA LEU A 23 2.11 -22.05 31.22
C LEU A 23 2.58 -21.33 32.49
N ALA A 24 2.85 -22.14 33.50
CA ALA A 24 3.17 -21.70 34.86
C ALA A 24 4.63 -21.21 35.01
N ASN A 25 4.73 -20.10 35.75
CA ASN A 25 5.75 -19.64 36.69
C ASN A 25 7.20 -20.18 36.62
N SER A 26 8.15 -19.25 36.51
CA SER A 26 9.44 -19.34 37.20
C SER A 26 9.86 -17.94 37.65
N SER A 27 9.88 -17.74 38.97
CA SER A 27 10.49 -16.57 39.61
C SER A 27 11.98 -16.55 39.35
N ASN A 28 12.54 -15.38 39.02
CA ASN A 28 13.86 -14.95 39.49
C ASN A 28 13.96 -13.42 39.43
N ASN A 29 14.20 -12.83 40.60
CA ASN A 29 14.54 -11.42 40.76
C ASN A 29 15.93 -11.14 40.15
N SER A 30 16.04 -10.15 39.29
CA SER A 30 17.28 -9.39 39.10
C SER A 30 16.97 -7.96 38.65
N SER A 31 17.22 -7.03 39.59
CA SER A 31 17.67 -5.64 39.43
C SER A 31 17.65 -5.01 38.03
N GLY A 32 16.99 -3.84 37.95
CA GLY A 32 16.84 -3.06 36.74
C GLY A 32 18.14 -2.69 36.03
N LEU A 33 18.05 -2.72 34.71
CA LEU A 33 18.82 -1.94 33.77
C LEU A 33 17.80 -1.39 32.77
N SER A 34 17.81 -0.08 32.59
CA SER A 34 16.98 0.65 31.64
C SER A 34 17.12 0.02 30.25
N GLY A 35 16.08 -0.70 29.84
CA GLY A 35 15.96 -1.19 28.48
C GLY A 35 15.69 0.00 27.57
N ASP A 36 16.74 0.51 26.95
CA ASP A 36 16.63 1.30 25.74
C ASP A 36 15.75 0.48 24.79
N THR A 37 14.53 0.94 24.55
CA THR A 37 13.58 0.24 23.68
C THR A 37 14.16 0.36 22.28
N ILE A 38 14.91 -0.65 21.85
CA ILE A 38 15.19 -0.88 20.44
C ILE A 38 13.84 -0.94 19.75
N ASN A 39 13.44 0.19 19.18
CA ASN A 39 12.23 0.36 18.40
C ASN A 39 12.46 -0.48 17.13
N GLN A 40 12.09 -1.77 17.22
CA GLN A 40 12.26 -2.75 16.16
C GLN A 40 11.49 -2.25 14.94
N LYS A 41 12.20 -1.64 13.99
CA LYS A 41 11.62 -1.07 12.77
C LYS A 41 10.85 -2.17 12.04
N LYS A 42 9.52 -2.06 12.02
CA LYS A 42 8.64 -3.05 11.38
C LYS A 42 9.02 -3.19 9.90
N VAL A 43 9.22 -4.44 9.47
CA VAL A 43 9.57 -4.81 8.10
C VAL A 43 8.40 -5.55 7.47
N TYR A 44 8.16 -5.29 6.19
CA TYR A 44 7.08 -5.88 5.40
C TYR A 44 7.68 -6.72 4.27
N GLU A 45 7.47 -8.04 4.30
CA GLU A 45 7.89 -8.92 3.22
C GLU A 45 6.97 -8.73 2.00
N VAL A 46 7.54 -8.24 0.90
CA VAL A 46 6.81 -8.00 -0.35
C VAL A 46 7.16 -9.07 -1.39
N LYS A 47 6.35 -9.18 -2.44
CA LYS A 47 6.58 -10.12 -3.55
C LYS A 47 6.39 -9.44 -4.89
N PHE A 48 6.94 -10.01 -5.95
CA PHE A 48 6.52 -9.62 -7.29
C PHE A 48 5.16 -10.26 -7.61
N PRO A 49 4.25 -9.53 -8.27
CA PRO A 49 3.02 -10.12 -8.77
C PRO A 49 3.31 -11.15 -9.85
N SER A 50 2.54 -12.24 -9.86
CA SER A 50 2.55 -13.28 -10.90
C SER A 50 1.59 -12.98 -12.06
N PHE A 51 0.82 -11.91 -11.97
CA PHE A 51 -0.13 -11.46 -12.99
C PHE A 51 0.48 -10.44 -13.95
N LYS A 52 -0.10 -10.31 -15.14
CA LYS A 52 0.23 -9.26 -16.09
C LYS A 52 -0.26 -7.91 -15.58
N ILE A 53 0.47 -6.84 -15.88
CA ILE A 53 0.07 -5.48 -15.51
C ILE A 53 -0.18 -4.67 -16.78
N THR A 54 -1.27 -3.90 -16.78
CA THR A 54 -1.49 -2.85 -17.77
C THR A 54 -1.77 -1.52 -17.11
N ILE A 55 -1.18 -0.46 -17.66
CA ILE A 55 -1.34 0.93 -17.22
C ILE A 55 -1.86 1.71 -18.42
N ASN A 56 -3.07 2.28 -18.31
CA ASN A 56 -3.77 2.94 -19.41
C ASN A 56 -3.82 2.07 -20.68
N ASN A 57 -4.22 0.80 -20.52
CA ASN A 57 -4.32 -0.20 -21.60
C ASN A 57 -2.99 -0.60 -22.26
N LEU A 58 -1.84 -0.09 -21.79
CA LEU A 58 -0.51 -0.48 -22.25
C LEU A 58 0.10 -1.52 -21.32
N HIS A 59 0.73 -2.54 -21.90
CA HIS A 59 1.45 -3.55 -21.11
C HIS A 59 2.64 -2.91 -20.39
N PHE A 60 2.77 -3.21 -19.10
CA PHE A 60 3.90 -2.84 -18.27
C PHE A 60 4.74 -4.07 -17.93
N ASP A 61 6.01 -4.05 -18.31
CA ASP A 61 6.96 -5.12 -18.00
C ASP A 61 7.58 -4.89 -16.62
N ASN A 62 7.02 -5.58 -15.64
CA ASN A 62 7.44 -5.46 -14.25
C ASN A 62 8.84 -6.05 -13.98
N GLY A 63 9.25 -7.06 -14.75
CA GLY A 63 10.47 -7.83 -14.51
C GLY A 63 11.74 -7.04 -14.75
N ILE A 64 11.68 -6.07 -15.67
CA ILE A 64 12.82 -5.21 -16.04
C ILE A 64 12.72 -3.79 -15.46
N SER A 65 11.59 -3.44 -14.84
CA SER A 65 11.36 -2.10 -14.31
C SER A 65 12.29 -1.80 -13.14
N LYS A 66 12.90 -0.61 -13.14
CA LYS A 66 13.62 -0.02 -12.01
C LYS A 66 12.74 0.13 -10.77
N TYR A 67 11.46 0.45 -10.97
CA TYR A 67 10.45 0.58 -9.92
C TYR A 67 9.37 -0.48 -10.17
N PRO A 68 9.56 -1.71 -9.67
CA PRO A 68 8.61 -2.78 -9.90
C PRO A 68 7.34 -2.49 -9.10
N VAL A 69 6.19 -2.89 -9.62
CA VAL A 69 4.97 -3.13 -8.84
C VAL A 69 5.21 -4.32 -7.91
N LEU A 70 4.70 -4.18 -6.69
CA LEU A 70 4.88 -5.15 -5.61
C LEU A 70 3.52 -5.71 -5.17
N MET A 71 3.56 -6.79 -4.40
CA MET A 71 2.43 -7.32 -3.64
C MET A 71 2.78 -7.44 -2.17
N TYR A 72 1.83 -7.09 -1.31
CA TYR A 72 1.87 -7.35 0.12
C TYR A 72 0.49 -7.82 0.56
N GLU A 73 0.42 -8.97 1.25
CA GLU A 73 -0.82 -9.57 1.74
C GLU A 73 -1.97 -9.61 0.71
N GLY A 74 -1.64 -9.93 -0.55
CA GLY A 74 -2.62 -10.04 -1.63
C GLY A 74 -3.01 -8.71 -2.29
N VAL A 75 -2.56 -7.57 -1.78
CA VAL A 75 -2.80 -6.23 -2.36
C VAL A 75 -1.65 -5.82 -3.28
N THR A 76 -2.00 -5.20 -4.41
CA THR A 76 -1.04 -4.67 -5.38
C THR A 76 -0.56 -3.28 -4.98
N TYR A 77 0.75 -3.05 -4.98
CA TYR A 77 1.37 -1.78 -4.59
C TYR A 77 2.08 -1.13 -5.77
N PHE A 78 1.70 0.10 -6.07
CA PHE A 78 2.29 0.88 -7.16
C PHE A 78 3.32 1.88 -6.64
N PRO A 79 4.48 2.01 -7.29
CA PRO A 79 5.46 3.02 -6.94
C PRO A 79 4.95 4.40 -7.30
N MET A 80 5.02 5.35 -6.38
CA MET A 80 4.61 6.74 -6.59
C MET A 80 5.79 7.60 -7.06
N THR A 81 6.52 7.12 -8.06
CA THR A 81 7.52 7.93 -8.76
C THR A 81 6.84 8.92 -9.71
N TRP A 82 7.58 9.94 -10.13
CA TRP A 82 7.10 10.95 -11.08
C TRP A 82 6.51 10.32 -12.36
N GLY A 83 7.18 9.34 -12.96
CA GLY A 83 6.69 8.69 -14.18
C GLY A 83 5.36 7.98 -13.99
N PHE A 84 5.21 7.23 -12.89
CA PHE A 84 3.97 6.52 -12.58
C PHE A 84 2.82 7.48 -12.25
N THR A 85 3.05 8.51 -11.44
CA THR A 85 1.99 9.43 -11.06
C THR A 85 1.53 10.30 -12.23
N GLN A 86 2.45 10.73 -13.09
CA GLN A 86 2.09 11.39 -14.36
C GLN A 86 1.30 10.46 -15.29
N ALA A 87 1.67 9.17 -15.37
CA ALA A 87 0.91 8.19 -16.14
C ALA A 87 -0.50 7.97 -15.59
N LEU A 88 -0.70 8.14 -14.28
CA LEU A 88 -2.01 7.98 -13.63
C LEU A 88 -2.79 9.29 -13.46
N GLY A 89 -2.30 10.41 -14.00
CA GLY A 89 -2.96 11.72 -13.85
C GLY A 89 -3.04 12.15 -12.39
N LEU A 90 -1.95 11.97 -11.65
CA LEU A 90 -1.81 12.32 -10.23
C LEU A 90 -0.69 13.35 -10.06
N ASP A 91 -0.89 14.25 -9.10
CA ASP A 91 0.11 15.22 -8.68
C ASP A 91 0.79 14.72 -7.42
N VAL A 92 2.12 14.74 -7.42
CA VAL A 92 2.94 14.38 -6.26
C VAL A 92 3.85 15.52 -5.86
N ARG A 93 4.06 15.68 -4.56
CA ARG A 93 4.99 16.64 -3.99
C ARG A 93 5.71 16.03 -2.79
N TRP A 94 7.00 16.26 -2.72
CA TRP A 94 7.79 16.04 -1.52
C TRP A 94 8.05 17.38 -0.82
N ASP A 95 7.97 17.37 0.49
CA ASP A 95 8.27 18.49 1.36
C ASP A 95 9.04 17.96 2.58
N ALA A 96 10.16 18.60 2.94
CA ALA A 96 11.02 18.11 4.01
C ALA A 96 10.34 18.17 5.39
N GLU A 97 9.44 19.13 5.59
CA GLU A 97 8.71 19.31 6.85
C GLU A 97 7.36 18.60 6.82
N LYS A 98 6.67 18.66 5.68
CA LYS A 98 5.28 18.17 5.55
C LYS A 98 5.15 16.82 4.86
N GLY A 99 6.27 16.15 4.60
CA GLY A 99 6.35 14.81 4.03
C GLY A 99 5.82 14.69 2.60
N PHE A 100 5.30 13.50 2.28
CA PHE A 100 4.82 13.14 0.96
C PHE A 100 3.35 13.54 0.78
N ALA A 101 3.04 14.21 -0.34
CA ALA A 101 1.67 14.53 -0.72
C ALA A 101 1.34 13.98 -2.11
N ILE A 102 0.16 13.39 -2.24
CA ILE A 102 -0.40 12.93 -3.51
C ILE A 102 -1.84 13.41 -3.67
N ASN A 103 -2.20 13.91 -4.85
CA ASN A 103 -3.51 14.46 -5.14
C ASN A 103 -3.99 14.02 -6.52
N LYS A 104 -5.31 14.03 -6.72
CA LYS A 104 -5.88 14.01 -8.07
C LYS A 104 -5.36 15.19 -8.88
N SER A 105 -4.89 14.92 -10.10
CA SER A 105 -4.55 15.98 -11.03
C SER A 105 -5.75 16.31 -11.92
N ASN A 106 -5.82 17.57 -12.35
CA ASN A 106 -6.69 17.98 -13.45
C ASN A 106 -6.04 17.73 -14.82
N GLN A 107 -4.78 17.28 -14.85
CA GLN A 107 -4.07 16.92 -16.06
C GLN A 107 -4.39 15.49 -16.48
N GLY A 108 -4.51 15.26 -17.78
CA GLY A 108 -4.70 13.92 -18.34
C GLY A 108 -3.47 13.02 -18.14
N PRO A 109 -3.65 11.69 -18.23
CA PRO A 109 -2.55 10.73 -18.10
C PRO A 109 -1.50 10.95 -19.19
N LYS A 110 -0.23 10.84 -18.81
CA LYS A 110 0.91 10.87 -19.74
C LYS A 110 1.37 9.45 -20.07
N LYS A 111 2.18 9.32 -21.12
CA LYS A 111 2.82 8.03 -21.42
C LYS A 111 3.86 7.71 -20.35
N LEU A 112 3.79 6.50 -19.78
CA LEU A 112 4.82 6.01 -18.87
C LEU A 112 6.13 5.76 -19.64
N ALA A 113 7.22 6.34 -19.17
CA ALA A 113 8.56 5.98 -19.60
C ALA A 113 9.03 4.74 -18.81
N ASN A 114 9.46 3.70 -19.51
CA ASN A 114 10.01 2.52 -18.87
C ASN A 114 11.45 2.80 -18.45
N GLU A 115 11.67 2.97 -17.16
CA GLU A 115 13.02 3.02 -16.58
C GLU A 115 13.49 1.59 -16.31
N VAL A 116 14.56 1.16 -16.99
CA VAL A 116 15.15 -0.17 -16.83
C VAL A 116 16.38 -0.09 -15.93
N ALA A 117 16.56 -1.07 -15.05
CA ALA A 117 17.77 -1.23 -14.25
C ALA A 117 18.22 -2.70 -14.24
N ILE A 118 19.53 -2.96 -14.15
CA ILE A 118 20.07 -4.30 -13.91
C ILE A 118 19.88 -4.61 -12.42
N ILE A 119 19.09 -5.63 -12.11
CA ILE A 119 18.64 -5.89 -10.73
C ILE A 119 19.44 -7.06 -10.15
N SER A 120 20.58 -6.79 -9.53
CA SER A 120 21.22 -7.74 -8.64
C SER A 120 20.66 -7.54 -7.22
N ALA A 121 20.04 -8.58 -6.66
CA ALA A 121 19.64 -8.66 -5.25
C ALA A 121 18.64 -7.59 -4.74
N ARG A 122 17.42 -7.53 -5.30
CA ARG A 122 16.32 -6.83 -4.61
C ARG A 122 15.96 -7.58 -3.33
N HIS A 123 16.39 -7.05 -2.19
CA HIS A 123 15.81 -7.43 -0.90
C HIS A 123 14.33 -7.05 -0.92
N LEU A 124 13.44 -8.04 -0.91
CA LEU A 124 11.99 -7.86 -0.99
C LEU A 124 11.39 -7.49 0.37
N TYR A 125 11.96 -6.46 1.00
CA TYR A 125 11.57 -5.98 2.31
C TYR A 125 11.29 -4.49 2.22
N ALA A 126 10.03 -4.13 2.40
CA ALA A 126 9.59 -2.76 2.52
C ALA A 126 9.54 -2.34 4.00
N LYS A 127 9.44 -1.04 4.25
CA LYS A 127 9.46 -0.43 5.57
C LYS A 127 8.29 0.54 5.72
N MET A 128 7.93 0.85 6.96
CA MET A 128 7.04 1.98 7.24
C MET A 128 7.73 3.30 6.86
N PRO A 129 7.04 4.24 6.20
CA PRO A 129 7.55 5.59 5.99
C PRO A 129 7.79 6.29 7.34
N GLU A 130 8.87 7.06 7.42
CA GLU A 130 9.22 7.88 8.59
C GLU A 130 8.80 9.36 8.38
N PHE A 131 7.81 9.58 7.53
CA PHE A 131 7.33 10.89 7.12
C PHE A 131 5.79 10.90 7.03
N SER A 132 5.20 12.08 7.25
CA SER A 132 3.76 12.28 7.06
C SER A 132 3.34 12.06 5.62
N ILE A 133 2.14 11.49 5.45
CA ILE A 133 1.55 11.24 4.14
C ILE A 133 0.24 11.99 4.04
N ARG A 134 0.07 12.74 2.96
CA ARG A 134 -1.16 13.46 2.64
C ARG A 134 -1.76 12.98 1.33
N VAL A 135 -3.06 12.70 1.36
CA VAL A 135 -3.86 12.30 0.19
C VAL A 135 -4.98 13.32 0.02
N ASN A 136 -5.06 13.96 -1.16
CA ASN A 136 -6.03 15.02 -1.42
C ASN A 136 -6.01 16.15 -0.37
N ASN A 137 -4.81 16.59 0.01
CA ASN A 137 -4.52 17.58 1.07
C ASN A 137 -4.82 17.15 2.52
N ASN A 138 -5.35 15.95 2.75
CA ASN A 138 -5.63 15.43 4.09
C ASN A 138 -4.52 14.48 4.53
N GLU A 139 -4.01 14.68 5.74
CA GLU A 139 -3.05 13.76 6.34
C GLU A 139 -3.74 12.45 6.75
N ILE A 140 -3.10 11.32 6.47
CA ILE A 140 -3.60 9.99 6.82
C ILE A 140 -2.85 9.45 8.03
N ASP A 141 -3.54 8.65 8.84
CA ASP A 141 -2.92 7.88 9.91
C ASP A 141 -2.49 6.52 9.36
N ASN A 142 -1.29 6.48 8.76
CA ASN A 142 -0.80 5.31 8.03
C ASN A 142 -0.67 4.06 8.90
N ASP A 143 -0.43 4.21 10.21
CA ASP A 143 -0.29 3.10 11.15
C ASP A 143 -1.63 2.38 11.42
N LYS A 144 -2.76 3.05 11.15
CA LYS A 144 -4.11 2.49 11.32
C LYS A 144 -4.68 1.90 10.02
N GLU A 145 -3.95 1.99 8.92
CA GLU A 145 -4.36 1.42 7.66
C GLU A 145 -4.18 -0.11 7.68
N GLU A 146 -5.21 -0.84 7.25
CA GLU A 146 -5.13 -2.30 7.06
C GLU A 146 -3.99 -2.64 6.09
N PHE A 147 -3.87 -1.84 5.02
CA PHE A 147 -2.80 -1.90 4.04
C PHE A 147 -2.07 -0.55 4.06
N PRO A 148 -0.98 -0.41 4.83
CA PRO A 148 -0.27 0.86 4.97
C PRO A 148 0.51 1.20 3.70
N VAL A 149 0.72 2.49 3.46
CA VAL A 149 1.74 2.96 2.50
C VAL A 149 3.11 2.48 2.97
N LEU A 150 3.90 1.98 2.03
CA LEU A 150 5.21 1.38 2.28
C LEU A 150 6.33 2.15 1.60
N VAL A 151 7.55 2.00 2.09
CA VAL A 151 8.78 2.47 1.42
C VAL A 151 9.62 1.26 1.03
N PHE A 152 9.96 1.15 -0.24
CA PHE A 152 10.81 0.11 -0.80
C PHE A 152 11.88 0.75 -1.67
N ASN A 153 13.16 0.50 -1.37
CA ASN A 153 14.30 1.13 -2.03
C ASN A 153 14.15 2.65 -2.18
N ASP A 154 13.80 3.32 -1.08
CA ASP A 154 13.60 4.77 -0.97
C ASP A 154 12.50 5.34 -1.88
N VAL A 155 11.61 4.48 -2.39
CA VAL A 155 10.42 4.86 -3.15
C VAL A 155 9.17 4.57 -2.32
N THR A 156 8.23 5.52 -2.31
CA THR A 156 6.92 5.37 -1.68
C THR A 156 6.00 4.52 -2.56
N TYR A 157 5.37 3.52 -1.96
CA TYR A 157 4.47 2.57 -2.59
C TYR A 157 3.08 2.66 -1.99
N PHE A 158 2.09 2.93 -2.83
CA PHE A 158 0.69 3.03 -2.40
C PHE A 158 -0.04 1.72 -2.68
N PRO A 159 -0.85 1.23 -1.73
CA PRO A 159 -1.73 0.09 -1.96
C PRO A 159 -2.86 0.48 -2.89
N MET A 160 -3.07 -0.30 -3.95
CA MET A 160 -4.18 -0.13 -4.89
C MET A 160 -5.46 -0.76 -4.34
N THR A 161 -5.84 -0.37 -3.13
CA THR A 161 -7.14 -0.70 -2.54
C THR A 161 -8.23 0.16 -3.18
N TRP A 162 -9.50 -0.22 -3.01
CA TRP A 162 -10.62 0.58 -3.50
C TRP A 162 -10.61 2.00 -2.92
N ARG A 163 -10.37 2.13 -1.61
CA ARG A 163 -10.28 3.42 -0.92
C ARG A 163 -9.24 4.35 -1.53
N PHE A 164 -7.98 3.92 -1.62
CA PHE A 164 -6.93 4.78 -2.16
C PHE A 164 -7.03 4.97 -3.67
N ALA A 165 -7.12 3.87 -4.44
CA ALA A 165 -7.06 3.98 -5.90
C ALA A 165 -8.32 4.62 -6.47
N VAL A 166 -9.51 4.16 -6.07
CA VAL A 166 -10.78 4.56 -6.69
C VAL A 166 -11.37 5.79 -6.03
N GLU A 167 -11.56 5.77 -4.72
CA GLU A 167 -12.28 6.86 -4.02
C GLU A 167 -11.41 8.11 -3.89
N GLU A 168 -10.17 7.95 -3.42
CA GLU A 168 -9.26 9.07 -3.21
C GLU A 168 -8.65 9.56 -4.53
N LEU A 169 -7.99 8.67 -5.27
CA LEU A 169 -7.19 9.04 -6.45
C LEU A 169 -7.97 9.03 -7.77
N GLY A 170 -9.22 8.56 -7.75
CA GLY A 170 -10.10 8.56 -8.93
C GLY A 170 -9.53 7.75 -10.08
N LEU A 171 -8.92 6.60 -9.79
CA LEU A 171 -8.41 5.63 -10.74
C LEU A 171 -9.45 4.53 -10.95
N LYS A 172 -9.31 3.79 -12.05
CA LYS A 172 -10.04 2.54 -12.28
C LYS A 172 -9.05 1.40 -12.11
N ILE A 173 -9.42 0.40 -11.32
CA ILE A 173 -8.63 -0.82 -11.12
C ILE A 173 -9.48 -2.06 -11.35
N SER A 174 -8.88 -3.12 -11.91
CA SER A 174 -9.48 -4.45 -11.93
C SER A 174 -8.40 -5.53 -11.93
N LEU A 175 -8.71 -6.68 -11.34
CA LEU A 175 -7.88 -7.89 -11.41
C LEU A 175 -8.72 -9.03 -11.97
N GLU A 176 -8.53 -9.33 -13.24
CA GLU A 176 -9.32 -10.34 -13.97
C GLU A 176 -8.39 -11.13 -14.89
N ASN A 177 -8.63 -12.43 -15.03
CA ASN A 177 -7.90 -13.29 -15.97
C ASN A 177 -6.36 -13.18 -15.84
N ASN A 178 -5.86 -13.17 -14.61
CA ASN A 178 -4.44 -13.01 -14.29
C ASN A 178 -3.82 -11.72 -14.87
N LYS A 179 -4.61 -10.63 -14.92
CA LYS A 179 -4.20 -9.32 -15.40
C LYS A 179 -4.75 -8.22 -14.50
N PHE A 180 -3.85 -7.45 -13.89
CA PHE A 180 -4.18 -6.23 -13.18
C PHE A 180 -4.21 -5.07 -14.17
N ASN A 181 -5.32 -4.36 -14.23
CA ASN A 181 -5.49 -3.17 -15.05
C ASN A 181 -5.62 -1.97 -14.12
N ILE A 182 -4.90 -0.91 -14.45
CA ILE A 182 -5.05 0.40 -13.82
C ILE A 182 -5.11 1.48 -14.89
N SER A 183 -6.01 2.44 -14.74
CA SER A 183 -6.13 3.55 -15.68
C SER A 183 -6.71 4.80 -15.03
N LYS A 184 -6.40 5.96 -15.61
CA LYS A 184 -7.11 7.22 -15.35
C LYS A 184 -8.23 7.42 -16.37
#